data_AF-T0RNG6-F1
#
_entry.id   AF-T0RNG6-F1
#
_cell.length_a   1.000
_cell.length_b   1.000
_cell.length_c   1.000
_cell.angle_alpha   90.00
_cell.angle_beta   90.00
_cell.angle_gamma   90.00
#
_symmetry.space_group_name_H-M   'P 1'
#
loop_
_entity.id
_entity.type
_entity.pdbx_description
1 polymer ?
#
loop_
_entity_poly.entity_id
_entity_poly.type
_entity_poly.pdbx_seq_one_letter_code
_entity_poly.pdbx_strand_id
1 'polypeptide(L)' 'MSFYFGLGLQLIGFASVGLCLFAGLTKGDYGHLELVQFLGGSAVFYIGSAVKSKSK' A
#
# COMPACT_ATOMS: atom_id res chain seq x y z
N MET A 1 20.25 7.18 1.91
CA MET A 1 19.46 6.11 2.58
C MET A 1 17.95 6.30 2.47
N SER A 2 17.39 7.49 2.72
CA SER A 2 15.93 7.73 2.70
C SER A 2 15.20 7.37 1.40
N PHE A 3 15.87 7.46 0.25
CA PHE A 3 15.29 7.06 -1.05
C PHE A 3 14.94 5.56 -1.12
N TYR A 4 15.83 4.67 -0.66
CA TYR A 4 15.57 3.23 -0.62
C TYR A 4 14.50 2.87 0.41
N PHE A 5 14.46 3.61 1.53
CA PHE A 5 13.43 3.43 2.54
C PHE A 5 12.04 3.81 2.02
N GLY A 6 11.92 4.94 1.33
CA GLY A 6 10.68 5.34 0.66
C GLY A 6 10.28 4.39 -0.47
N LEU A 7 11.24 3.85 -1.23
CA LEU A 7 11.00 2.87 -2.28
C LEU A 7 10.53 1.52 -1.71
N GLY A 8 11.07 1.09 -0.58
CA GLY A 8 10.61 -0.09 0.15
C GLY A 8 9.18 0.08 0.68
N LEU A 9 8.87 1.22 1.31
CA LEU A 9 7.52 1.54 1.77
C LEU A 9 6.50 1.56 0.61
N GLN A 10 6.90 2.12 -0.53
CA GLN A 10 6.08 2.18 -1.74
C GLN A 10 5.80 0.77 -2.30
N LEU A 11 6.80 -0.10 -2.38
CA LEU A 11 6.61 -1.48 -2.85
C LEU A 11 5.75 -2.31 -1.89
N ILE A 12 5.93 -2.15 -0.58
CA ILE A 12 5.13 -2.84 0.44
C ILE A 12 3.67 -2.37 0.39
N GLY A 13 3.44 -1.05 0.29
CA GLY A 13 2.11 -0.50 0.12
C GLY A 13 1.43 -1.04 -1.15
N PHE A 14 2.15 -1.10 -2.27
CA PHE A 14 1.62 -1.61 -3.53
C PHE A 14 1.28 -3.10 -3.47
N ALA A 15 2.18 -3.91 -2.91
CA ALA A 15 1.97 -5.34 -2.74
C ALA A 15 0.78 -5.64 -1.81
N SER A 16 0.63 -4.88 -0.72
CA SER A 16 -0.47 -5.06 0.22
C SER A 16 -1.83 -4.67 -0.38
N VAL A 17 -1.89 -3.58 -1.15
CA VAL A 17 -3.10 -3.15 -1.87
C VAL A 17 -3.47 -4.16 -2.96
N GLY A 18 -2.48 -4.65 -3.71
CA GLY A 18 -2.67 -5.65 -4.75
C GLY A 18 -3.18 -7.00 -4.21
N LEU A 19 -2.62 -7.47 -3.09
CA LEU A 19 -3.08 -8.69 -2.42
C LEU A 19 -4.52 -8.57 -1.89
N CYS A 20 -4.89 -7.43 -1.32
CA CYS A 20 -6.27 -7.18 -0.89
C CYS A 20 -7.25 -7.08 -2.05
N LEU A 21 -6.87 -6.41 -3.14
CA LEU A 21 -7.71 -6.32 -4.32
C LEU A 21 -7.91 -7.69 -4.98
N PHE A 22 -6.86 -8.51 -5.01
CA PHE A 22 -6.93 -9.89 -5.50
C PHE A 22 -7.80 -10.78 -4.59
N ALA A 23 -7.65 -10.66 -3.27
CA ALA A 23 -8.47 -11.39 -2.30
C ALA A 23 -9.94 -11.00 -2.38
N GLY A 24 -10.25 -9.70 -2.49
CA GLY A 24 -11.61 -9.19 -2.65
C GLY A 24 -12.26 -9.61 -3.98
N LEU A 25 -11.50 -9.62 -5.08
CA LEU A 25 -11.96 -10.16 -6.37
C LEU A 25 -12.18 -11.68 -6.34
N THR A 26 -11.39 -12.41 -5.54
CA THR A 26 -11.47 -13.87 -5.45
C THR A 26 -12.60 -14.33 -4.51
N LYS A 27 -12.84 -13.61 -3.40
CA LYS A 27 -13.87 -13.97 -2.42
C LYS A 27 -15.23 -13.30 -2.67
N GLY A 28 -15.31 -12.26 -3.49
CA GLY A 28 -16.57 -11.63 -3.91
C GLY A 28 -17.27 -10.78 -2.86
N ASP A 29 -16.85 -10.85 -1.60
CA ASP A 29 -17.41 -10.08 -0.48
C ASP A 29 -16.29 -9.27 0.20
N TYR A 30 -16.27 -7.95 -0.03
CA TYR A 30 -15.30 -7.05 0.58
C TYR A 30 -15.66 -6.87 2.06
N GLY A 31 -15.14 -7.74 2.92
CA GLY A 31 -15.23 -7.54 4.35
C GLY A 31 -14.62 -6.19 4.74
N HIS A 32 -15.20 -5.53 5.75
CA HIS A 32 -14.71 -4.26 6.30
C HIS A 32 -13.20 -4.26 6.61
N LEU A 33 -12.65 -5.44 6.91
CA LEU A 33 -11.24 -5.66 7.21
C LEU A 33 -10.34 -5.54 5.96
N GLU A 34 -10.79 -6.03 4.80
CA GLU A 34 -10.06 -5.90 3.53
C GLU A 34 -10.07 -4.47 3.00
N LEU A 35 -11.17 -3.75 3.22
CA LEU A 35 -11.29 -2.35 2.83
C LEU A 35 -10.37 -1.45 3.67
N VAL A 36 -10.26 -1.72 4.98
CA VAL A 36 -9.28 -1.05 5.86
C VAL A 36 -7.85 -1.36 5.44
N GLN A 37 -7.55 -2.60 5.05
CA GLN A 37 -6.21 -2.98 4.62
C GLN A 37 -5.84 -2.40 3.24
N PHE A 38 -6.83 -2.27 2.35
CA PHE A 38 -6.69 -1.55 1.09
C PHE A 38 -6.45 -0.05 1.32
N LEU A 39 -7.24 0.61 2.16
CA LEU A 39 -7.04 2.02 2.52
C LEU A 39 -5.71 2.25 3.23
N GLY A 40 -5.35 1.37 4.17
CA GLY A 40 -4.10 1.43 4.92
C GLY A 40 -2.88 1.22 4.04
N GLY A 41 -2.92 0.22 3.14
CA GLY A 41 -1.86 -0.01 2.16
C GLY A 41 -1.71 1.16 1.18
N SER A 42 -2.83 1.77 0.76
CA SER A 42 -2.84 2.96 -0.09
C SER A 42 -2.25 4.18 0.61
N ALA A 43 -2.57 4.36 1.90
CA ALA A 43 -2.01 5.42 2.73
C ALA A 43 -0.50 5.24 2.91
N VAL A 44 -0.04 4.02 3.19
CA VAL A 44 1.39 3.68 3.29
C VAL A 44 2.11 3.93 1.96
N PHE A 45 1.48 3.60 0.83
CA PHE A 45 2.02 3.89 -0.51
C PHE A 45 2.21 5.39 -0.76
N TYR A 46 1.22 6.20 -0.38
CA TYR A 46 1.28 7.66 -0.52
C TYR A 46 2.30 8.30 0.42
N ILE A 47 2.36 7.84 1.68
CA ILE A 47 3.35 8.30 2.67
C ILE A 47 4.76 7.93 2.22
N GLY A 48 4.97 6.70 1.73
CA GLY A 48 6.23 6.26 1.14
C GLY A 48 6.65 7.11 -0.06
N SER A 49 5.71 7.45 -0.94
CA SER A 49 5.95 8.35 -2.08
C SER A 49 6.28 9.78 -1.64
N ALA A 50 5.60 10.31 -0.62
CA ALA A 50 5.87 11.65 -0.08
C ALA A 50 7.24 11.73 0.60
N VAL A 51 7.63 10.70 1.36
CA VAL A 51 8.95 10.59 2.00
C VAL A 51 10.05 10.43 0.95
N LYS A 52 9.82 9.63 -0.10
CA LYS A 52 10.72 9.51 -1.25
C LYS A 52 10.86 10.84 -2.00
N SER A 53 9.76 11.58 -2.19
CA SER A 53 9.75 12.87 -2.90
C SER A 53 10.43 13.99 -2.10
N LYS A 54 10.39 13.96 -0.77
CA LYS A 54 11.15 14.88 0.10
C LYS A 54 12.63 14.53 0.23
N SER A 55 13.02 13.32 -0.15
CA SER A 55 14.42 12.86 -0.09
C SER A 55 15.25 13.25 -1.33
N LYS A 56 14.68 14.03 -2.25
CA LYS A 56 15.37 14.62 -3.41
C LYS A 56 15.70 16.08 -3.11
#